data_AF-N8RDH9-F1
#
_entry.id   AF-N8RDH9-F1
#
_cell.length_a   1.000
_cell.length_b   1.000
_cell.length_c   1.000
_cell.angle_alpha   90.00
_cell.angle_beta   90.00
_cell.angle_gamma   90.00
#
_symmetry.space_group_name_H-M   'P 1'
#
loop_
_entity.id
_entity.type
_entity.pdbx_description
1 polymer ?
#
loop_
_entity_poly.entity_id
_entity_poly.type
_entity_poly.pdbx_seq_one_letter_code
_entity_poly.pdbx_strand_id
1 'polypeptide(L)'
;MNKKQFFRLTIVLVIPFAILSWWLSQQDFIFERGQQISCDVEENSCGPVFSFSLKKYNEMNNNNFLKYSTYDGSTIIFLTNFKYPIGPAYFSDIENNGKIIDPDTNPYITANTLESMGCSISFNSYFCQDISGRFSFKNNNDADKFENLILTAKNKFKKADTIRLGIASLIFLGILFSYFLISFIIRFIIYGTGK
;
A
#
# COMPACT_ATOMS: atom_id res chain seq x y z
N MET A 1 25.17 41.71 -5.83
CA MET A 1 24.69 40.95 -4.65
C MET A 1 25.89 40.37 -3.90
N ASN A 2 26.00 40.53 -2.58
CA ASN A 2 27.13 40.02 -1.80
C ASN A 2 27.07 38.48 -1.69
N LYS A 3 28.20 37.74 -1.73
CA LYS A 3 28.23 36.26 -1.71
C LYS A 3 27.45 35.67 -0.52
N LYS A 4 27.54 36.31 0.66
CA LYS A 4 26.78 35.92 1.86
C LYS A 4 25.27 36.10 1.72
N GLN A 5 24.80 37.11 1.00
CA GLN A 5 23.38 37.35 0.77
C GLN A 5 22.82 36.35 -0.25
N PHE A 6 23.58 35.99 -1.29
CA PHE A 6 23.19 34.93 -2.22
C PHE A 6 23.02 33.60 -1.49
N PHE A 7 24.00 33.19 -0.68
CA PHE A 7 23.96 31.92 0.05
C PHE A 7 22.78 31.83 1.04
N ARG A 8 22.50 32.92 1.77
CA ARG A 8 21.32 33.00 2.65
C ARG A 8 20.02 32.88 1.88
N LEU A 9 19.89 33.57 0.74
CA LEU A 9 18.69 33.51 -0.09
C LEU A 9 18.47 32.10 -0.67
N THR A 10 19.54 31.43 -1.09
CA THR A 10 19.49 30.06 -1.61
C THR A 10 18.99 29.08 -0.55
N ILE A 11 19.50 29.13 0.68
CA ILE A 11 19.03 28.24 1.77
C ILE A 11 17.55 28.49 2.07
N VAL A 12 17.14 29.76 2.14
CA VAL A 12 15.75 30.15 2.43
C VAL A 12 14.78 29.66 1.34
N LEU A 13 15.23 29.49 0.09
CA LEU A 13 14.40 28.98 -1.01
C LEU A 13 14.45 27.45 -1.14
N VAL A 14 15.61 26.83 -0.91
CA VAL A 14 15.80 25.39 -1.06
C VAL A 14 14.92 24.60 -0.10
N ILE A 15 14.81 25.04 1.16
CA ILE A 15 14.04 24.31 2.18
C ILE A 15 12.53 24.27 1.84
N PRO A 16 11.85 25.40 1.56
CA PRO A 16 10.46 25.38 1.10
C PRO A 16 10.26 24.57 -0.17
N PHE A 17 11.18 24.63 -1.13
CA PHE A 17 11.05 23.87 -2.37
C PHE A 17 11.21 22.36 -2.17
N ALA A 18 12.11 21.94 -1.27
CA ALA A 18 12.23 20.53 -0.92
C ALA A 18 10.94 20.02 -0.26
N ILE A 19 10.35 20.79 0.66
CA ILE A 19 9.08 20.47 1.31
C ILE A 19 7.94 20.40 0.28
N LEU A 20 7.85 21.37 -0.63
CA LEU A 20 6.83 21.42 -1.67
C LEU A 20 6.98 20.26 -2.68
N SER A 21 8.21 19.93 -3.07
CA SER A 21 8.50 18.82 -3.98
C SER A 21 8.15 17.47 -3.34
N TRP A 22 8.46 17.32 -2.05
CA TRP A 22 8.05 16.17 -1.25
C TRP A 22 6.52 16.08 -1.18
N TRP A 23 5.84 17.17 -0.82
CA TRP A 23 4.38 17.22 -0.73
C TRP A 23 3.69 16.92 -2.07
N LEU A 24 4.20 17.47 -3.18
CA LEU A 24 3.71 17.18 -4.53
C LEU A 24 3.88 15.70 -4.89
N SER A 25 5.03 15.09 -4.55
CA SER A 25 5.27 13.66 -4.81
C SER A 25 4.31 12.73 -4.07
N GLN A 26 3.68 13.20 -2.98
CA GLN A 26 2.68 12.44 -2.25
C GLN A 26 1.31 12.48 -2.91
N GLN A 27 1.03 13.41 -3.82
CA GLN A 27 -0.30 13.55 -4.42
C GLN A 27 -0.64 12.36 -5.32
N ASP A 28 -1.86 11.86 -5.18
CA ASP A 28 -2.41 10.72 -5.95
C ASP A 28 -2.40 10.96 -7.47
N PHE A 29 -2.34 12.21 -7.91
CA PHE A 29 -2.24 12.58 -9.33
C PHE A 29 -0.91 12.14 -9.97
N ILE A 30 0.17 12.11 -9.19
CA ILE A 30 1.51 11.74 -9.68
C ILE A 30 1.75 10.24 -9.52
N PHE A 31 1.17 9.62 -8.48
CA PHE A 31 1.32 8.19 -8.20
C PHE A 31 0.03 7.58 -7.67
N GLU A 32 -0.44 6.49 -8.29
CA GLU A 32 -1.50 5.66 -7.73
C GLU A 32 -1.03 5.13 -6.35
N ARG A 33 -1.69 5.57 -5.26
CA ARG A 33 -1.36 5.13 -3.89
C ARG A 33 -1.77 3.69 -3.59
N GLY A 34 -2.72 3.14 -4.34
CA GLY A 34 -3.15 1.76 -4.20
C GLY A 34 -2.21 0.83 -4.95
N GLN A 35 -1.64 -0.15 -4.27
CA GLN A 35 -1.06 -1.31 -4.94
C GLN A 35 -1.92 -2.53 -4.68
N GLN A 36 -2.25 -3.24 -5.75
CA GLN A 36 -2.98 -4.49 -5.68
C GLN A 36 -2.17 -5.60 -6.32
N ILE A 37 -2.01 -6.68 -5.58
CA ILE A 37 -1.56 -7.97 -6.09
C ILE A 37 -2.75 -8.91 -6.01
N SER A 38 -3.07 -9.59 -7.12
CA SER A 38 -4.03 -10.70 -7.11
C SER A 38 -3.26 -11.99 -7.05
N CYS A 39 -3.61 -12.86 -6.11
CA CYS A 39 -3.03 -14.17 -5.97
C CYS A 39 -4.09 -15.24 -6.18
N ASP A 40 -3.84 -16.12 -7.13
CA ASP A 40 -4.58 -17.35 -7.27
C ASP A 40 -4.02 -18.38 -6.31
N VAL A 41 -4.86 -18.78 -5.36
CA VAL A 41 -4.48 -19.68 -4.29
C VAL A 41 -4.39 -21.13 -4.77
N GLU A 42 -5.21 -21.52 -5.75
CA GLU A 42 -5.22 -22.86 -6.33
C GLU A 42 -4.02 -23.07 -7.26
N GLU A 43 -3.71 -22.07 -8.10
CA GLU A 43 -2.55 -22.11 -9.00
C GLU A 43 -1.22 -21.74 -8.31
N ASN A 44 -1.28 -21.30 -7.05
CA ASN A 44 -0.14 -20.82 -6.27
C ASN A 44 0.67 -19.75 -7.03
N SER A 45 -0.04 -18.78 -7.61
CA SER A 45 0.54 -17.74 -8.47
C SER A 45 0.04 -16.36 -8.07
N CYS A 46 0.85 -15.33 -8.27
CA CYS A 46 0.44 -13.94 -8.01
C CYS A 46 0.77 -13.06 -9.21
N GLY A 47 -0.13 -12.17 -9.58
CA GLY A 47 0.02 -11.20 -10.67
C GLY A 47 -0.19 -9.76 -10.20
N PRO A 48 0.53 -8.79 -10.77
CA PRO A 48 0.23 -7.38 -10.53
C PRO A 48 -1.09 -7.00 -11.20
N VAL A 49 -1.85 -6.13 -10.57
CA VAL A 49 -2.97 -5.43 -11.23
C VAL A 49 -2.41 -4.12 -11.79
N PHE A 50 -2.45 -3.97 -13.13
CA PHE A 50 -1.72 -2.90 -13.84
C PHE A 50 -2.27 -1.48 -13.61
N SER A 51 -3.43 -1.32 -12.96
CA SER A 51 -3.93 -0.01 -12.49
C SER A 51 -4.90 -0.17 -11.32
N PHE A 52 -4.60 0.52 -10.21
CA PHE A 52 -5.38 0.44 -8.98
C PHE A 52 -5.42 1.78 -8.23
N SER A 53 -6.38 2.62 -8.63
CA SER A 53 -6.63 3.90 -7.97
C SER A 53 -7.26 3.74 -6.58
N LEU A 54 -7.11 4.74 -5.72
CA LEU A 54 -7.75 4.77 -4.39
C LEU A 54 -9.29 4.71 -4.46
N LYS A 55 -9.88 5.25 -5.53
CA LYS A 55 -11.33 5.13 -5.79
C LYS A 55 -11.71 3.67 -6.02
N LYS A 56 -10.95 2.96 -6.85
CA LYS A 56 -11.14 1.53 -7.13
C LYS A 56 -10.85 0.67 -5.89
N TYR A 57 -9.89 1.07 -5.06
CA TYR A 57 -9.67 0.49 -3.72
C TYR A 57 -10.93 0.58 -2.86
N ASN A 58 -11.54 1.76 -2.74
CA ASN A 58 -12.73 1.96 -1.93
C ASN A 58 -13.94 1.19 -2.48
N GLU A 59 -14.08 1.14 -3.81
CA GLU A 59 -15.12 0.33 -4.47
C GLU A 59 -14.92 -1.17 -4.22
N MET A 60 -13.69 -1.69 -4.32
CA MET A 60 -13.40 -3.10 -4.04
C MET A 60 -13.53 -3.45 -2.56
N ASN A 61 -13.19 -2.54 -1.65
CA ASN A 61 -13.39 -2.73 -0.22
C ASN A 61 -14.88 -2.88 0.17
N ASN A 62 -15.78 -2.41 -0.71
CA ASN A 62 -17.23 -2.53 -0.55
C ASN A 62 -17.83 -3.72 -1.33
N ASN A 63 -17.00 -4.46 -2.08
CA ASN A 63 -17.42 -5.64 -2.84
C ASN A 63 -16.99 -6.92 -2.11
N ASN A 64 -17.77 -7.98 -2.27
CA ASN A 64 -17.58 -9.27 -1.58
C ASN A 64 -16.36 -10.02 -2.11
N PHE A 65 -15.19 -9.73 -1.54
CA PHE A 65 -13.94 -10.39 -1.91
C PHE A 65 -13.08 -10.74 -0.70
N LEU A 66 -12.35 -11.86 -0.80
CA LEU A 66 -11.38 -12.26 0.21
C LEU A 66 -10.07 -11.49 0.03
N LYS A 67 -9.69 -10.71 1.05
CA LYS A 67 -8.45 -9.93 1.06
C LYS A 67 -7.51 -10.43 2.14
N TYR A 68 -6.20 -10.37 1.90
CA TYR A 68 -5.21 -10.56 2.94
C TYR A 68 -4.79 -9.20 3.51
N SER A 69 -4.92 -9.04 4.82
CA SER A 69 -4.61 -7.81 5.55
C SER A 69 -3.11 -7.59 5.63
N THR A 70 -2.65 -6.50 5.04
CA THR A 70 -1.28 -6.00 5.17
C THR A 70 -1.25 -4.89 6.22
N TYR A 71 -0.13 -4.76 6.94
CA TYR A 71 0.00 -3.78 8.03
C TYR A 71 0.08 -2.31 7.57
N ASP A 72 0.30 -2.07 6.27
CA ASP A 72 0.61 -0.74 5.73
C ASP A 72 -0.64 0.05 5.27
N GLY A 73 -1.82 -0.55 5.30
CA GLY A 73 -3.12 0.08 4.96
C GLY A 73 -3.25 0.64 3.54
N SER A 74 -2.26 0.42 2.68
CA SER A 74 -2.17 1.00 1.32
C SER A 74 -1.86 -0.04 0.25
N THR A 75 -1.48 -1.25 0.66
CA THR A 75 -1.38 -2.41 -0.21
C THR A 75 -2.56 -3.34 0.04
N ILE A 76 -3.04 -3.99 -1.02
CA ILE A 76 -4.00 -5.09 -0.91
C ILE A 76 -3.42 -6.30 -1.60
N ILE A 77 -3.46 -7.43 -0.91
CA ILE A 77 -3.33 -8.74 -1.54
C ILE A 77 -4.74 -9.31 -1.65
N PHE A 78 -5.18 -9.51 -2.87
CA PHE A 78 -6.45 -10.13 -3.21
C PHE A 78 -6.25 -11.62 -3.40
N LEU A 79 -7.17 -12.43 -2.88
CA LEU A 79 -7.09 -13.88 -2.96
C LEU A 79 -8.24 -14.41 -3.82
N THR A 80 -7.93 -15.03 -4.96
CA THR A 80 -8.88 -15.75 -5.80
C THR A 80 -8.77 -17.25 -5.60
N ASN A 81 -9.86 -17.98 -5.87
CA ASN A 81 -9.89 -19.44 -5.87
C ASN A 81 -9.36 -20.05 -4.56
N PHE A 82 -9.70 -19.42 -3.43
CA PHE A 82 -9.27 -19.89 -2.12
C PHE A 82 -9.99 -21.21 -1.81
N LYS A 83 -9.30 -22.34 -1.98
CA LYS A 83 -9.84 -23.69 -1.72
C LYS A 83 -9.23 -24.36 -0.49
N TYR A 84 -8.32 -23.69 0.23
CA TYR A 84 -7.68 -24.32 1.37
C TYR A 84 -8.72 -24.70 2.43
N PRO A 85 -8.71 -25.97 2.91
CA PRO A 85 -9.59 -26.40 3.97
C PRO A 85 -9.17 -25.71 5.26
N ILE A 86 -9.85 -24.61 5.54
CA ILE A 86 -9.82 -23.96 6.83
C ILE A 86 -10.54 -24.90 7.81
N GLY A 87 -9.79 -25.44 8.77
CA GLY A 87 -10.33 -26.16 9.92
C GLY A 87 -11.25 -25.26 10.77
N PRO A 88 -11.94 -25.81 11.79
CA PRO A 88 -12.99 -25.10 12.51
C PRO A 88 -12.52 -23.70 12.94
N ALA A 89 -13.30 -22.69 12.56
CA ALA A 89 -13.04 -21.30 12.87
C ALA A 89 -13.35 -21.06 14.36
N TYR A 90 -12.37 -20.59 15.12
CA TYR A 90 -12.56 -20.24 16.53
C TYR A 90 -12.97 -18.78 16.62
N PHE A 91 -14.19 -18.52 17.06
CA PHE A 91 -14.66 -17.17 17.37
C PHE A 91 -13.90 -16.64 18.58
N SER A 92 -13.32 -15.44 18.46
CA SER A 92 -12.85 -14.70 19.62
C SER A 92 -13.91 -13.66 19.94
N ASP A 93 -14.78 -13.95 20.90
CA ASP A 93 -15.69 -12.94 21.43
C ASP A 93 -14.87 -11.88 22.19
N ILE A 94 -14.78 -10.68 21.59
CA ILE A 94 -14.06 -9.53 22.14
C ILE A 94 -14.83 -8.96 23.34
N GLU A 95 -16.16 -9.14 23.41
CA GLU A 95 -16.98 -8.65 24.52
C GLU A 95 -16.91 -9.57 25.75
N ASN A 96 -16.62 -10.87 25.56
CA ASN A 96 -16.61 -11.87 26.64
C ASN A 96 -15.22 -12.44 26.98
N ASN A 97 -14.16 -11.62 26.98
CA ASN A 97 -12.81 -12.02 27.43
C ASN A 97 -12.27 -13.31 26.77
N GLY A 98 -12.52 -13.51 25.48
CA GLY A 98 -11.92 -14.62 24.72
C GLY A 98 -12.49 -16.00 25.03
N LYS A 99 -13.74 -16.12 25.48
CA LYS A 99 -14.41 -17.43 25.53
C LYS A 99 -14.51 -18.02 24.12
N ILE A 100 -13.85 -19.17 23.96
CA ILE A 100 -13.85 -20.02 22.78
C ILE A 100 -15.26 -20.62 22.67
N ILE A 101 -15.97 -20.30 21.59
CA ILE A 101 -17.28 -20.91 21.31
C ILE A 101 -17.06 -22.34 20.81
N ASP A 102 -17.84 -23.24 21.38
CA ASP A 102 -17.84 -24.69 21.24
C ASP A 102 -17.81 -25.16 19.77
N PRO A 103 -16.88 -26.05 19.34
CA PRO A 103 -16.79 -26.57 17.98
C PRO A 103 -18.07 -27.20 17.42
N ASP A 104 -19.04 -27.52 18.29
CA ASP A 104 -20.31 -28.14 17.90
C ASP A 104 -21.46 -27.15 17.64
N THR A 105 -21.27 -25.82 17.78
CA THR A 105 -22.40 -24.86 17.76
C THR A 105 -22.52 -23.88 16.58
N ASN A 106 -21.63 -23.83 15.58
CA ASN A 106 -21.95 -23.13 14.32
C ASN A 106 -21.00 -23.49 13.18
N PRO A 107 -21.47 -23.44 11.92
CA PRO A 107 -21.02 -24.27 10.82
C PRO A 107 -19.63 -23.86 10.35
N TYR A 108 -18.91 -24.84 9.81
CA TYR A 108 -17.71 -24.68 8.99
C TYR A 108 -17.72 -23.36 8.21
N ILE A 109 -17.00 -22.35 8.71
CA ILE A 109 -16.71 -21.15 7.93
C ILE A 109 -15.79 -21.59 6.80
N THR A 110 -16.36 -21.73 5.62
CA THR A 110 -15.61 -22.11 4.43
C THR A 110 -14.95 -20.88 3.82
N ALA A 111 -13.94 -21.11 2.99
CA ALA A 111 -13.33 -20.06 2.19
C ALA A 111 -14.36 -19.27 1.35
N ASN A 112 -15.34 -19.97 0.76
CA ASN A 112 -16.44 -19.35 0.02
C ASN A 112 -17.29 -18.43 0.91
N THR A 113 -17.51 -18.83 2.17
CA THR A 113 -18.22 -18.00 3.14
C THR A 113 -17.44 -16.73 3.42
N LEU A 114 -16.14 -16.82 3.69
CA LEU A 114 -15.27 -15.65 3.92
C LEU A 114 -15.20 -14.71 2.72
N GLU A 115 -15.12 -15.27 1.51
CA GLU A 115 -15.14 -14.50 0.27
C GLU A 115 -16.47 -13.78 0.08
N SER A 116 -17.59 -14.49 0.26
CA SER A 116 -18.93 -13.91 0.11
C SER A 116 -19.25 -12.82 1.14
N MET A 117 -18.61 -12.85 2.31
CA MET A 117 -18.76 -11.85 3.37
C MET A 117 -17.73 -10.70 3.26
N GLY A 118 -16.87 -10.70 2.24
CA GLY A 118 -15.86 -9.65 2.05
C GLY A 118 -14.81 -9.59 3.16
N CYS A 119 -14.49 -10.73 3.76
CA CYS A 119 -13.62 -10.78 4.93
C CYS A 119 -12.15 -10.47 4.59
N SER A 120 -11.44 -9.91 5.56
CA SER A 120 -9.98 -9.87 5.60
C SER A 120 -9.43 -11.09 6.31
N ILE A 121 -8.43 -11.75 5.75
CA ILE A 121 -7.62 -12.74 6.47
C ILE A 121 -6.23 -12.20 6.78
N SER A 122 -5.71 -12.57 7.94
CA SER A 122 -4.33 -12.39 8.37
C SER A 122 -3.80 -13.75 8.81
N PHE A 123 -2.53 -13.83 9.18
CA PHE A 123 -1.91 -15.08 9.63
C PHE A 123 -2.78 -15.78 10.70
N ASN A 124 -3.40 -16.91 10.32
CA ASN A 124 -4.32 -17.72 11.14
C ASN A 124 -5.52 -16.96 11.74
N SER A 125 -5.92 -15.82 11.16
CA SER A 125 -7.01 -14.98 11.67
C SER A 125 -7.88 -14.44 10.54
N TYR A 126 -9.16 -14.22 10.79
CA TYR A 126 -10.08 -13.58 9.85
C TYR A 126 -10.88 -12.48 10.54
N PHE A 127 -11.25 -11.46 9.77
CA PHE A 127 -11.93 -10.25 10.19
C PHE A 127 -12.99 -9.92 9.14
N CYS A 128 -14.24 -10.16 9.48
CA CYS A 128 -15.42 -9.74 8.72
C CYS A 128 -16.10 -8.59 9.48
N GLN A 129 -17.13 -7.99 8.89
CA GLN A 129 -17.83 -6.83 9.48
C GLN A 129 -18.40 -7.14 10.87
N ASP A 130 -19.04 -8.30 11.03
CA ASP A 130 -19.73 -8.68 12.28
C ASP A 130 -19.08 -9.88 13.00
N ILE A 131 -18.06 -10.50 12.38
CA ILE A 131 -17.46 -11.74 12.87
C ILE A 131 -15.95 -11.69 12.69
N SER A 132 -15.20 -11.92 13.76
CA SER A 132 -13.76 -12.16 13.69
C SER A 132 -13.38 -13.41 14.46
N GLY A 133 -12.28 -14.03 14.06
CA GLY A 133 -11.85 -15.28 14.66
C GLY A 133 -10.51 -15.77 14.16
N ARG A 134 -10.17 -16.98 14.58
CA ARG A 134 -8.96 -17.69 14.17
C ARG A 134 -9.29 -18.89 13.32
N PHE A 135 -8.35 -19.26 12.48
CA PHE A 135 -8.48 -20.41 11.61
C PHE A 135 -7.17 -21.19 11.57
N SER A 136 -7.24 -22.48 11.25
CA SER A 136 -6.08 -23.34 11.09
C SER A 136 -6.20 -24.15 9.81
N PHE A 137 -5.11 -24.29 9.05
CA PHE A 137 -5.10 -25.20 7.90
C PHE A 137 -5.19 -26.65 8.37
N LYS A 138 -5.96 -27.48 7.65
CA LYS A 138 -6.06 -28.93 7.95
C LYS A 138 -4.73 -29.66 7.74
N ASN A 139 -3.89 -29.17 6.84
CA ASN A 139 -2.59 -29.73 6.50
C ASN A 139 -1.51 -28.65 6.62
N ASN A 140 -0.39 -28.97 7.28
CA ASN A 140 0.74 -28.05 7.43
C ASN A 140 1.34 -27.64 6.08
N ASN A 141 1.36 -28.55 5.09
CA ASN A 141 1.86 -28.23 3.75
C ASN A 141 1.04 -27.13 3.06
N ASP A 142 -0.25 -27.00 3.37
CA ASP A 142 -1.11 -25.96 2.80
C ASP A 142 -0.83 -24.60 3.47
N ALA A 143 -0.50 -24.61 4.77
CA ALA A 143 -0.04 -23.43 5.49
C ALA A 143 1.27 -22.90 4.87
N ASP A 144 2.24 -23.78 4.64
CA ASP A 144 3.53 -23.41 4.04
C ASP A 144 3.36 -22.84 2.62
N LYS A 145 2.49 -23.45 1.81
CA LYS A 145 2.18 -22.93 0.46
C LYS A 145 1.54 -21.56 0.54
N PHE A 146 0.57 -21.38 1.44
CA PHE A 146 -0.09 -20.09 1.63
C PHE A 146 0.90 -19.01 2.10
N GLU A 147 1.75 -19.31 3.08
CA GLU A 147 2.80 -18.38 3.54
C GLU A 147 3.74 -17.97 2.40
N ASN A 148 4.18 -18.93 1.60
CA ASN A 148 5.05 -18.67 0.45
C ASN A 148 4.35 -17.83 -0.63
N LEU A 149 3.04 -18.04 -0.85
CA LEU A 149 2.24 -17.24 -1.76
C LEU A 149 2.15 -15.78 -1.27
N ILE A 150 1.86 -15.57 0.02
CA ILE A 150 1.81 -14.25 0.63
C ILE A 150 3.18 -13.57 0.60
N LEU A 151 4.27 -14.30 0.84
CA LEU A 151 5.63 -13.77 0.72
C LEU A 151 5.92 -13.34 -0.73
N THR A 152 5.54 -14.15 -1.71
CA THR A 152 5.67 -13.85 -3.14
C THR A 152 4.90 -12.60 -3.50
N ALA A 153 3.67 -12.44 -2.99
CA ALA A 153 2.87 -11.24 -3.18
C ALA A 153 3.56 -10.00 -2.59
N LYS A 154 4.04 -10.10 -1.35
CA LYS A 154 4.74 -9.01 -0.65
C LYS A 154 5.99 -8.55 -1.40
N ASN A 155 6.75 -9.49 -1.96
CA ASN A 155 7.96 -9.19 -2.74
C ASN A 155 7.66 -8.52 -4.09
N LYS A 156 6.42 -8.61 -4.59
CA LYS A 156 5.99 -7.94 -5.83
C LYS A 156 5.51 -6.51 -5.60
N PHE A 157 5.26 -6.09 -4.37
CA PHE A 157 4.94 -4.69 -4.09
C PHE A 157 6.14 -3.81 -4.47
N LYS A 158 5.86 -2.74 -5.22
CA LYS A 158 6.89 -1.77 -5.54
C LYS A 158 7.25 -1.05 -4.25
N LYS A 159 8.55 -0.87 -3.99
CA LYS A 159 9.06 0.01 -2.93
C LYS A 159 8.64 1.46 -3.21
N ALA A 160 7.42 1.80 -2.81
CA ALA A 160 6.78 3.07 -3.11
C ALA A 160 7.65 4.25 -2.64
N ASP A 161 8.33 4.10 -1.51
CA ASP A 161 9.20 5.13 -0.95
C ASP A 161 10.41 5.44 -1.83
N THR A 162 11.04 4.43 -2.45
CA THR A 162 12.19 4.65 -3.34
C THR A 162 11.76 5.40 -4.60
N ILE A 163 10.60 5.07 -5.15
CA ILE A 163 10.08 5.72 -6.35
C ILE A 163 9.64 7.16 -6.04
N ARG A 164 8.96 7.38 -4.90
CA ARG A 164 8.55 8.71 -4.43
C ARG A 164 9.75 9.62 -4.22
N LEU A 165 10.82 9.11 -3.59
CA LEU A 165 12.04 9.88 -3.37
C LEU A 165 12.73 10.25 -4.69
N GLY A 166 12.74 9.34 -5.66
CA GLY A 166 13.25 9.62 -7.01
C GLY A 166 12.47 10.74 -7.71
N ILE A 167 11.14 10.70 -7.67
CA ILE A 167 10.28 11.70 -8.31
C ILE A 167 10.34 13.04 -7.59
N ALA A 168 10.31 13.05 -6.25
CA ALA A 168 10.50 14.26 -5.45
C ALA A 168 11.82 14.95 -5.82
N SER A 169 12.89 14.17 -6.01
CA SER A 169 14.18 14.67 -6.45
C SER A 169 14.11 15.28 -7.86
N LEU A 170 13.38 14.65 -8.79
CA LEU A 170 13.24 15.13 -10.17
C LEU A 170 12.42 16.44 -10.24
N ILE A 171 11.32 16.53 -9.49
CA ILE A 171 10.52 17.76 -9.35
C ILE A 171 11.37 18.87 -8.73
N PHE A 172 12.09 18.55 -7.66
CA PHE A 172 12.97 19.50 -6.98
C PHE A 172 14.04 20.05 -7.92
N LEU A 173 14.72 19.17 -8.68
CA LEU A 173 15.70 19.59 -9.68
C LEU A 173 15.09 20.45 -10.78
N GLY A 174 13.88 20.13 -11.25
CA GLY A 174 13.19 20.93 -12.26
C GLY A 174 12.85 22.35 -11.78
N ILE A 175 12.35 22.48 -10.55
CA ILE A 175 12.04 23.79 -9.95
C ILE A 175 13.34 24.59 -9.70
N LEU A 176 14.36 23.93 -9.17
CA LEU A 176 15.63 24.55 -8.84
C LEU A 176 16.36 25.02 -10.10
N PHE A 177 16.34 24.22 -11.17
CA PHE A 177 16.86 24.61 -12.48
C PHE A 177 16.13 25.84 -13.03
N SER A 178 14.80 25.85 -12.97
CA SER A 178 13.98 26.99 -13.40
C SER A 178 14.31 28.27 -12.63
N TYR A 179 14.49 28.16 -11.30
CA TYR A 179 14.92 29.27 -10.46
C TYR A 179 16.30 29.83 -10.86
N PHE A 180 17.27 28.96 -11.15
CA PHE A 180 18.59 29.39 -11.61
C PHE A 180 18.52 30.07 -12.97
N LEU A 181 17.72 29.54 -13.89
CA LEU A 181 17.53 30.11 -15.23
C LEU A 181 16.90 31.51 -15.16
N ILE A 182 15.84 31.67 -14.36
CA ILE A 182 15.20 32.98 -14.14
C ILE A 182 16.17 33.94 -13.45
N SER A 183 16.88 33.48 -12.41
CA SER A 183 17.86 34.32 -11.70
C SER A 183 19.00 34.77 -12.62
N PHE A 184 19.45 33.89 -13.53
CA PHE A 184 20.45 34.21 -14.54
C PHE A 184 19.92 35.24 -15.54
N ILE A 185 18.71 35.06 -16.07
CA ILE A 185 18.04 36.00 -16.98
C ILE A 185 17.87 37.37 -16.32
N ILE A 186 17.34 37.42 -15.09
CA ILE A 186 17.17 38.67 -14.35
C ILE A 186 18.52 39.37 -14.15
N ARG A 187 19.56 38.62 -13.77
CA ARG A 187 20.91 39.18 -13.62
C ARG A 187 21.43 39.73 -14.95
N PHE A 188 21.20 39.03 -16.06
CA PHE A 188 21.59 39.44 -17.40
C PHE A 188 20.83 40.70 -17.85
N ILE A 189 19.52 40.79 -17.61
CA ILE A 189 18.68 41.94 -17.98
C ILE A 189 19.04 43.17 -17.13
N ILE A 190 19.17 43.01 -15.81
CA ILE A 190 19.38 44.15 -14.89
C ILE A 190 20.83 44.66 -14.92
N TYR A 191 21.82 43.76 -15.00
CA TYR A 191 23.23 44.15 -14.93
C TYR A 191 23.92 44.19 -16.30
N GLY A 192 23.22 43.77 -17.37
CA GLY A 192 23.79 43.63 -18.71
C GLY A 192 24.88 42.55 -18.78
N THR A 193 25.35 42.24 -19.99
CA THR A 193 26.64 41.57 -20.25
C THR A 193 27.82 42.50 -19.90
N GLY A 194 27.81 43.06 -18.70
CA GLY A 194 28.78 44.06 -18.27
C GLY A 194 29.96 43.44 -17.52
N LYS A 195 30.98 43.03 -18.29
CA LYS A 195 32.32 42.53 -17.90
C LYS A 195 32.40 41.13 -17.25
#